data_AF-A0A516G7F6-F1
#
_entry.id   AF-A0A516G7F6-F1
#
_cell.length_a   1.000
_cell.length_b   1.000
_cell.length_c   1.000
_cell.angle_alpha   90.00
_cell.angle_beta   90.00
_cell.angle_gamma   90.00
#
_symmetry.space_group_name_H-M   'P 1'
#
loop_
_entity.id
_entity.type
_entity.pdbx_description
1 polymer ?
#
loop_
_entity_poly.entity_id
_entity_poly.type
_entity_poly.pdbx_seq_one_letter_code
_entity_poly.pdbx_strand_id
1 'polypeptide(L)' 'MTTDHSRVLAELSLPLASDADLLEAIGIAVAVEDACQVTLPDDVITVSTLGQRSTIEAMLDVIAGPD' A
#
# COMPACT_ATOMS: atom_id res chain seq x y z
N MET A 1 17.50 5.16 -9.29
CA MET A 1 16.11 5.42 -9.73
C MET A 1 15.30 5.57 -8.46
N THR A 2 14.91 6.79 -8.10
CA THR A 2 14.05 7.04 -6.93
C THR A 2 12.62 6.74 -7.35
N THR A 3 12.05 5.63 -6.89
CA THR A 3 10.65 5.30 -7.18
C THR A 3 9.77 6.32 -6.47
N ASP A 4 9.12 7.22 -7.23
CA ASP A 4 8.15 8.16 -6.68
C ASP A 4 6.96 7.39 -6.09
N HIS A 5 6.93 7.21 -4.77
CA HIS A 5 5.83 6.57 -4.04
C HIS A 5 4.46 7.15 -4.46
N SER A 6 4.41 8.47 -4.69
CA SER A 6 3.21 9.18 -5.12
C SER A 6 2.66 8.70 -6.47
N ARG A 7 3.54 8.31 -7.41
CA ARG A 7 3.16 7.81 -8.72
C ARG A 7 2.56 6.41 -8.61
N VAL A 8 3.22 5.53 -7.86
CA VAL A 8 2.73 4.15 -7.64
C VAL A 8 1.37 4.19 -6.96
N LEU A 9 1.22 4.99 -5.90
CA LEU A 9 -0.07 5.17 -5.21
C LEU A 9 -1.16 5.78 -6.10
N ALA A 10 -0.79 6.52 -7.16
CA ALA A 10 -1.74 7.03 -8.15
C ALA A 10 -2.14 5.98 -9.19
N GLU A 11 -1.32 4.95 -9.41
CA GLU A 11 -1.63 3.82 -10.31
C GLU A 11 -2.47 2.74 -9.62
N LEU A 12 -2.50 2.71 -8.28
CA LEU A 12 -3.37 1.81 -7.51
C LEU A 12 -4.83 2.27 -7.57
N SER A 13 -5.74 1.31 -7.76
CA SER A 13 -7.20 1.52 -7.71
C SER A 13 -7.67 1.74 -6.28
N LEU A 14 -7.35 2.91 -5.71
CA LEU A 14 -7.69 3.32 -4.36
C LEU A 14 -8.70 4.50 -4.35
N PRO A 15 -9.64 4.54 -3.39
CA PRO A 15 -9.89 3.52 -2.39
C PRO A 15 -10.44 2.23 -3.03
N LEU A 16 -10.18 1.10 -2.38
CA LEU A 16 -10.76 -0.17 -2.81
C LEU A 16 -12.29 -0.06 -2.82
N ALA A 17 -12.94 -0.76 -3.75
CA ALA A 17 -14.39 -0.80 -3.80
C ALA A 17 -14.96 -1.36 -2.49
N SER A 18 -16.20 -1.00 -2.14
CA SER A 18 -16.84 -1.54 -0.91
C SER A 18 -17.06 -3.05 -0.95
N ASP A 19 -16.96 -3.67 -2.12
CA ASP A 19 -17.04 -5.12 -2.35
C ASP A 19 -15.65 -5.75 -2.55
N ALA A 20 -14.57 -5.00 -2.31
CA ALA A 20 -13.22 -5.51 -2.54
C ALA A 20 -12.88 -6.65 -1.58
N ASP A 21 -12.29 -7.69 -2.14
CA ASP A 21 -11.91 -8.90 -1.41
C ASP A 21 -10.44 -8.86 -0.96
N LEU A 22 -10.07 -9.82 -0.10
CA LEU A 22 -8.70 -9.98 0.38
C LEU A 22 -7.68 -10.11 -0.77
N LEU A 23 -8.08 -10.67 -1.91
CA LEU A 23 -7.19 -10.82 -3.07
C LEU A 23 -6.77 -9.46 -3.65
N GLU A 24 -7.67 -8.46 -3.65
CA GLU A 24 -7.34 -7.10 -4.09
C GLU A 24 -6.41 -6.42 -3.09
N ALA A 25 -6.63 -6.61 -1.79
CA ALA A 25 -5.73 -6.09 -0.76
C ALA A 25 -4.30 -6.69 -0.89
N ILE A 26 -4.19 -7.99 -1.18
CA ILE A 26 -2.90 -8.64 -1.45
C ILE A 26 -2.25 -8.06 -2.72
N GLY A 27 -3.03 -7.85 -3.79
CA GLY A 27 -2.51 -7.25 -5.01
C GLY A 27 -1.94 -5.85 -4.79
N ILE A 28 -2.61 -5.04 -3.97
CA ILE A 28 -2.11 -3.74 -3.54
C ILE A 28 -0.84 -3.87 -2.69
N ALA A 29 -0.82 -4.78 -1.71
CA ALA A 29 0.35 -5.01 -0.87
C ALA A 29 1.59 -5.31 -1.72
N VAL A 30 1.49 -6.27 -2.64
CA VAL A 30 2.60 -6.66 -3.53
C VAL A 30 3.08 -5.49 -4.39
N ALA A 31 2.14 -4.71 -4.95
CA ALA A 31 2.51 -3.55 -5.76
C ALA A 31 3.23 -2.47 -4.93
N VAL A 32 2.79 -2.25 -3.68
CA VAL A 32 3.42 -1.31 -2.74
C VAL A 32 4.81 -1.79 -2.31
N GLU A 33 4.94 -3.07 -1.97
CA GLU A 33 6.21 -3.71 -1.59
C GLU A 33 7.24 -3.63 -2.71
N ASP A 34 6.87 -3.99 -3.94
CA ASP A 34 7.75 -3.93 -5.11
C ASP A 34 8.19 -2.48 -5.41
N ALA A 35 7.24 -1.56 -5.41
CA ALA A 35 7.50 -0.16 -5.69
C ALA A 35 8.40 0.51 -4.65
N CYS A 36 8.10 0.31 -3.37
CA CYS A 36 8.81 0.96 -2.27
C CYS A 36 10.04 0.14 -1.82
N GLN A 37 10.24 -1.05 -2.39
CA GLN A 37 11.28 -2.00 -1.98
C GLN A 37 11.21 -2.32 -0.47
N VAL A 38 9.97 -2.46 0.04
CA VAL A 38 9.69 -2.78 1.44
C VAL A 38 8.97 -4.12 1.54
N THR A 39 8.86 -4.65 2.75
CA THR A 39 8.01 -5.81 3.05
C THR A 39 6.98 -5.39 4.08
N LEU A 40 5.70 -5.54 3.72
CA LEU A 40 4.57 -5.27 4.60
C LEU A 40 4.30 -6.51 5.47
N PRO A 41 4.02 -6.34 6.77
CA PRO A 41 3.64 -7.48 7.60
C PRO A 41 2.28 -8.05 7.19
N ASP A 42 2.09 -9.37 7.24
CA ASP A 42 0.80 -9.99 6.87
C ASP A 42 -0.40 -9.43 7.68
N ASP A 43 -0.17 -9.04 8.93
CA ASP A 43 -1.19 -8.48 9.83
C ASP A 43 -1.81 -7.17 9.30
N VAL A 44 -1.10 -6.45 8.44
CA VAL A 44 -1.58 -5.19 7.83
C VAL A 44 -2.16 -5.39 6.44
N ILE A 45 -2.04 -6.57 5.83
CA ILE A 45 -2.59 -6.89 4.51
C ILE A 45 -4.09 -7.21 4.65
N THR A 46 -4.88 -6.18 4.89
CA THR A 46 -6.34 -6.28 4.98
C THR A 46 -7.00 -5.19 4.14
N VAL A 47 -8.22 -5.44 3.67
CA VAL A 47 -9.03 -4.44 2.94
C VAL A 47 -9.28 -3.19 3.79
N SER A 48 -9.39 -3.34 5.12
CA SER A 48 -9.61 -2.20 6.02
C SER A 48 -8.37 -1.30 6.13
N THR A 49 -7.18 -1.90 6.07
CA THR A 49 -5.90 -1.19 6.20
C THR A 49 -5.43 -0.65 4.84
N LEU A 50 -5.38 -1.50 3.82
CA LEU A 50 -4.90 -1.14 2.48
C LEU A 50 -5.99 -0.60 1.57
N GLY A 51 -7.25 -0.56 2.00
CA GLY A 51 -8.35 0.00 1.22
C GLY A 51 -8.32 1.52 1.10
N GLN A 52 -7.46 2.21 1.85
CA GLN A 52 -7.34 3.66 1.83
C GLN A 52 -5.90 4.10 1.55
N ARG A 53 -5.75 5.04 0.61
CA ARG A 53 -4.46 5.65 0.26
C ARG A 53 -3.76 6.27 1.48
N SER A 54 -4.49 7.03 2.28
CA SER A 54 -3.94 7.72 3.46
C SER A 54 -3.32 6.76 4.47
N THR A 55 -3.90 5.56 4.63
CA THR A 55 -3.37 4.54 5.53
C THR A 55 -2.08 3.95 4.99
N ILE A 56 -2.00 3.66 3.69
CA ILE A 56 -0.78 3.16 3.04
C ILE A 56 0.34 4.20 3.14
N GLU A 57 0.03 5.48 2.88
CA GLU A 57 1.01 6.58 2.99
C GLU A 57 1.56 6.69 4.42
N ALA A 58 0.69 6.66 5.43
CA ALA A 58 1.11 6.70 6.83
C ALA A 58 1.96 5.47 7.22
N MET A 59 1.65 4.29 6.67
CA MET A 59 2.43 3.09 6.92
C MET A 59 3.81 3.15 6.27
N LEU A 60 3.88 3.62 5.02
CA LEU A 60 5.14 3.79 4.31
C LEU A 60 6.04 4.81 5.02
N ASP A 61 5.47 5.89 5.57
CA ASP A 61 6.21 6.88 6.37
C ASP A 61 6.84 6.24 7.63
N VAL A 62 6.08 5.38 8.32
CA VAL A 62 6.58 4.64 9.50
C VAL A 62 7.65 3.62 9.12
N ILE A 63 7.51 2.94 7.98
CA ILE A 63 8.45 1.89 7.52
C ILE A 63 9.73 2.49 6.94
N ALA A 64 9.62 3.61 6.21
CA ALA A 64 10.78 4.34 5.68
C ALA A 64 11.66 4.95 6.78
N GLY A 65 11.08 5.14 7.98
CA GLY A 65 11.74 5.67 9.16
C GLY A 65 11.78 7.20 9.16
N PRO A 66 11.65 7.84 10.33
CA PRO A 66 11.93 9.27 10.46
C PRO A 66 13.45 9.47 10.30
N ASP A 67 13.85 10.24 9.30
CA ASP A 67 15.21 10.78 9.18
C ASP A 67 15.60 11.56 10.46
#